data_AF-A0A821XNV8-F1
#
_entry.id   AF-A0A821XNV8-F1
#
_cell.length_a   1.000
_cell.length_b   1.000
_cell.length_c   1.000
_cell.angle_alpha   90.00
_cell.angle_beta   90.00
_cell.angle_gamma   90.00
#
_symmetry.space_group_name_H-M   'P 1'
#
loop_
_entity.id
_entity.type
_entity.pdbx_description
1 polymer ?
#
loop_
_entity_poly.entity_id
_entity_poly.type
_entity_poly.pdbx_seq_one_letter_code
_entity_poly.pdbx_strand_id
1 'polypeptide(L)'
;MRTNNSAEAYHRRIGSVFQCAHPTLWVFLQKLIDEENATHADIVQIKSGQPPKINKKNQRFEKRLLNLISTPHQNVLTQIDSLAYNISL
;
A
#
# COMPACT_ATOMS: atom_id res chain seq x y z
N MET A 1 -23.06 0.31 9.12
CA MET A 1 -22.44 -0.80 8.36
C MET A 1 -21.82 -0.21 7.11
N ARG A 2 -20.48 -0.05 7.04
CA ARG A 2 -19.79 0.57 5.89
C ARG A 2 -19.61 -0.49 4.80
N THR A 3 -20.67 -0.77 4.06
CA THR A 3 -20.64 -1.67 2.91
C THR A 3 -20.11 -0.94 1.69
N ASN A 4 -19.14 -1.58 1.02
CA ASN A 4 -18.87 -1.47 -0.41
C ASN A 4 -18.15 -0.21 -0.94
N ASN A 5 -16.81 -0.21 -0.89
CA ASN A 5 -16.00 0.46 -1.92
C ASN A 5 -15.20 -0.59 -2.71
N SER A 6 -15.66 -1.84 -2.79
CA SER A 6 -14.94 -2.83 -3.61
C SER A 6 -15.20 -2.57 -5.09
N ALA A 7 -16.45 -2.26 -5.45
CA ALA A 7 -16.81 -1.87 -6.81
C ALA A 7 -16.13 -0.56 -7.23
N GLU A 8 -16.13 0.46 -6.38
CA GLU A 8 -15.45 1.74 -6.63
C GLU A 8 -13.91 1.59 -6.68
N ALA A 9 -13.31 0.77 -5.81
CA ALA A 9 -11.88 0.49 -5.87
C ALA A 9 -11.53 -0.27 -7.16
N TYR A 10 -12.36 -1.23 -7.57
CA TYR A 10 -12.19 -1.94 -8.83
C TYR A 10 -12.36 -1.02 -10.04
N HIS A 11 -13.36 -0.13 -10.03
CA HIS A 11 -13.54 0.87 -11.07
C HIS A 11 -12.31 1.80 -11.19
N ARG A 12 -11.76 2.26 -10.05
CA ARG A 12 -10.51 3.04 -10.03
C ARG A 12 -9.31 2.24 -10.54
N ARG A 13 -9.22 0.96 -10.19
CA ARG A 13 -8.18 0.05 -10.68
C ARG A 13 -8.27 -0.10 -12.19
N ILE A 14 -9.44 -0.41 -12.73
CA ILE A 14 -9.70 -0.51 -14.17
C ILE A 14 -9.31 0.79 -14.88
N GLY A 15 -9.74 1.96 -14.37
CA GLY A 15 -9.31 3.26 -14.92
C GLY A 15 -7.79 3.42 -14.95
N SER A 16 -7.10 2.97 -13.90
CA SER A 16 -5.63 2.97 -13.81
C SER A 16 -4.94 1.94 -14.70
N VAL A 17 -5.60 0.85 -15.09
CA VAL A 17 -5.07 -0.13 -16.05
C VAL A 17 -5.11 0.44 -17.47
N PHE A 18 -6.23 1.06 -17.84
CA PHE A 18 -6.39 1.60 -19.19
C PHE A 18 -5.56 2.86 -19.43
N GLN A 19 -5.52 3.83 -18.51
CA GLN A 19 -4.67 5.05 -18.60
C GLN A 19 -4.65 5.75 -19.98
N CYS A 20 -5.70 5.58 -20.77
CA CYS A 20 -5.83 6.19 -22.10
C CYS A 20 -7.31 6.46 -22.37
N ALA A 21 -7.58 7.57 -23.06
CA ALA A 21 -8.95 7.97 -23.38
C ALA A 21 -9.58 7.08 -24.46
N HIS A 22 -8.78 6.68 -25.46
CA HIS A 22 -9.25 5.91 -26.62
C HIS A 22 -8.24 4.82 -27.02
N PRO A 23 -8.19 3.68 -26.31
CA PRO A 23 -7.40 2.54 -26.74
C PRO A 23 -7.95 1.97 -28.06
N THR A 24 -7.07 1.44 -28.91
CA THR A 24 -7.53 0.58 -30.00
C THR A 24 -8.20 -0.67 -29.43
N LEU A 25 -9.09 -1.31 -30.19
CA LEU A 25 -9.78 -2.52 -29.74
C LEU A 25 -8.80 -3.59 -29.25
N TRP A 26 -7.69 -3.78 -29.95
CA TRP A 26 -6.67 -4.76 -29.57
C TRP A 26 -5.96 -4.42 -28.25
N VAL A 27 -5.59 -3.15 -28.05
CA VAL A 27 -4.99 -2.71 -26.79
C VAL A 27 -6.00 -2.84 -25.65
N PHE A 28 -7.27 -2.55 -25.91
CA PHE A 28 -8.34 -2.70 -24.93
C PHE A 28 -8.49 -4.17 -24.49
N LEU A 29 -8.58 -5.09 -25.46
CA LEU A 29 -8.69 -6.53 -25.19
C LEU A 29 -7.46 -7.08 -24.46
N GLN A 30 -6.26 -6.68 -24.90
CA GLN A 30 -5.03 -7.13 -24.24
C GLN A 30 -4.99 -6.71 -22.77
N LYS A 31 -5.34 -5.45 -22.48
CA LYS A 31 -5.39 -4.94 -21.11
C LYS A 31 -6.42 -5.66 -20.23
N LEU A 32 -7.57 -6.06 -20.80
CA LEU A 32 -8.54 -6.89 -20.08
C LEU A 32 -7.99 -8.27 -19.75
N ILE A 33 -7.32 -8.91 -20.70
CA ILE A 33 -6.69 -10.22 -20.49
C ILE A 33 -5.62 -10.14 -19.41
N ASP A 34 -4.77 -9.10 -19.46
CA ASP A 34 -3.71 -8.88 -18.47
C ASP A 34 -4.28 -8.67 -17.06
N GLU A 35 -5.37 -7.91 -16.93
CA GLU A 35 -6.04 -7.65 -15.65
C GLU A 35 -6.72 -8.90 -15.07
N GLU A 36 -7.36 -9.71 -15.92
CA GLU A 36 -7.93 -11.00 -15.52
C GLU A 36 -6.84 -11.95 -15.03
N ASN A 37 -5.72 -12.04 -15.78
CA ASN A 37 -4.58 -12.86 -15.39
C ASN A 37 -3.97 -12.43 -14.05
N ALA A 38 -3.84 -11.12 -13.82
CA ALA A 38 -3.35 -10.58 -12.56
C ALA A 38 -4.29 -10.95 -11.39
N THR A 39 -5.61 -10.83 -11.60
CA THR A 39 -6.62 -11.19 -10.60
C THR A 39 -6.60 -12.69 -10.31
N HIS A 40 -6.49 -13.52 -11.34
CA HIS A 40 -6.38 -14.97 -11.18
C HIS A 40 -5.11 -15.36 -10.42
N ALA A 41 -3.97 -14.71 -10.71
CA ALA A 41 -2.73 -14.93 -9.96
C ALA A 41 -2.88 -14.60 -8.47
N ASP A 42 -3.54 -13.48 -8.13
CA ASP A 42 -3.83 -13.11 -6.74
C ASP A 42 -4.72 -14.18 -6.05
N ILE A 43 -5.75 -14.68 -6.75
CA ILE A 43 -6.63 -15.75 -6.23
C ILE A 43 -5.84 -17.04 -5.97
N VAL A 44 -4.98 -17.46 -6.90
CA VAL A 44 -4.15 -18.66 -6.74
C VAL A 44 -3.19 -18.49 -5.57
N GLN A 45 -2.56 -17.32 -5.44
CA GLN A 45 -1.68 -17.00 -4.32
C GLN A 45 -2.43 -17.14 -2.99
N ILE A 46 -3.61 -16.55 -2.87
CA ILE A 46 -4.44 -16.64 -1.66
C ILE A 46 -4.84 -18.10 -1.37
N LYS A 47 -5.28 -18.84 -2.39
CA LYS A 47 -5.64 -20.27 -2.25
C LYS A 47 -4.46 -21.14 -1.81
N SER A 48 -3.23 -20.77 -2.19
CA SER A 48 -2.00 -21.45 -1.75
C SER A 48 -1.59 -21.13 -0.30
N GLY A 49 -2.36 -20.32 0.42
CA GLY A 49 -2.07 -19.91 1.79
C GLY A 49 -1.08 -18.75 1.90
N GLN A 50 -0.68 -18.15 0.78
CA GLN A 50 0.18 -16.97 0.77
C GLN A 50 -0.65 -15.71 1.01
N PRO A 51 -0.27 -14.86 1.98
CA PRO A 51 -1.02 -13.64 2.25
C PRO A 51 -0.94 -12.66 1.06
N PRO A 52 -1.96 -11.80 0.88
CA PRO A 52 -1.91 -10.76 -0.14
C PRO A 52 -0.74 -9.80 0.15
N LYS A 53 -0.14 -9.25 -0.92
CA LYS A 53 0.96 -8.29 -0.78
C LYS A 53 0.49 -7.05 -0.02
N ILE A 54 1.16 -6.75 1.08
CA ILE A 54 0.91 -5.54 1.88
C ILE A 54 1.28 -4.31 1.04
N ASN A 55 0.41 -3.31 0.96
CA ASN A 55 0.69 -2.08 0.23
C ASN A 55 1.96 -1.38 0.74
N LYS A 56 2.77 -0.78 -0.13
CA LYS A 56 4.02 -0.09 0.23
C LYS A 56 3.85 0.92 1.38
N LYS A 57 2.71 1.63 1.43
CA LYS A 57 2.36 2.55 2.53
C LYS A 57 2.29 1.83 3.88
N ASN A 58 1.60 0.69 3.91
CA ASN A 58 1.44 -0.12 5.12
C ASN A 58 2.77 -0.78 5.51
N GLN A 59 3.56 -1.26 4.54
CA GLN A 59 4.93 -1.74 4.81
C GLN A 59 5.81 -0.66 5.45
N ARG A 60 5.74 0.59 4.95
CA ARG A 60 6.48 1.72 5.55
C ARG A 60 6.01 2.02 6.97
N PHE A 61 4.70 1.96 7.21
CA PHE A 61 4.13 2.17 8.52
C PHE A 61 4.56 1.07 9.51
N GLU A 62 4.49 -0.19 9.11
CA GLU A 62 4.97 -1.34 9.91
C GLU A 62 6.45 -1.20 10.24
N LYS A 63 7.30 -0.86 9.26
CA LYS A 63 8.73 -0.57 9.51
C LYS A 63 8.91 0.55 10.53
N ARG A 64 8.11 1.61 10.43
CA ARG A 64 8.19 2.73 11.39
C ARG A 64 7.76 2.31 12.79
N LEU A 65 6.70 1.51 12.92
CA LEU A 65 6.26 0.95 14.19
C LEU A 65 7.31 0.04 14.81
N LEU A 66 7.90 -0.86 14.01
CA LEU A 66 8.97 -1.75 14.47
C LEU A 66 10.17 -0.95 14.97
N ASN A 67 10.57 0.11 14.25
CA ASN A 67 11.65 1.00 14.69
C ASN A 67 11.32 1.72 16.01
N LEU A 68 10.07 2.16 16.20
CA LEU A 68 9.62 2.78 17.45
C LEU A 68 9.69 1.80 18.63
N ILE A 69 9.30 0.55 18.40
CA ILE A 69 9.34 -0.52 19.42
C ILE A 69 10.78 -0.95 19.71
N SER A 70 11.66 -1.00 18.70
CA SER A 70 13.05 -1.43 18.88
C SER A 70 13.96 -0.34 19.46
N THR A 71 13.60 0.94 19.30
CA THR A 71 14.34 2.08 19.86
C THR A 71 13.44 3.02 20.69
N PRO A 72 12.84 2.53 21.79
CA PRO A 72 11.89 3.32 22.57
C PRO A 72 12.56 4.52 23.28
N HIS A 73 13.86 4.45 23.59
CA HIS A 73 14.52 5.39 24.52
C HIS A 73 15.51 6.36 23.87
N GLN A 74 15.92 6.15 22.61
CA GLN A 74 16.90 7.03 21.96
C GLN A 74 16.30 8.37 21.53
N ASN A 75 14.98 8.42 21.29
CA ASN A 75 14.26 9.67 20.99
C ASN A 75 13.92 10.46 22.25
N VAL A 76 13.67 9.81 23.39
CA VAL A 76 13.30 10.52 24.62
C VAL A 76 14.51 11.22 25.23
N LEU A 77 15.66 10.54 25.30
CA LEU A 77 16.89 11.16 25.80
C LEU A 77 17.36 12.32 24.91
N THR A 78 17.32 12.15 23.59
CA THR A 78 17.68 13.23 22.66
C THR A 78 16.69 14.40 22.70
N GLN A 79 15.39 14.14 22.93
CA GLN A 79 14.40 15.19 23.17
C GLN A 79 14.64 15.91 24.50
N ILE A 80 15.00 15.19 25.57
CA ILE A 80 15.34 15.78 26.87
C ILE A 80 16.62 16.61 26.77
N ASP A 81 17.66 16.12 26.09
CA ASP A 81 18.92 16.85 25.88
C ASP A 81 18.70 18.15 25.08
N SER A 82 17.86 18.08 24.04
CA SER A 82 17.54 19.27 23.23
C SER A 82 16.64 20.27 23.96
N LEU A 83 15.78 19.82 24.88
CA LEU A 83 15.04 20.69 25.79
C LEU A 83 15.96 21.32 26.84
N ALA A 84 16.87 20.55 27.43
CA ALA A 84 17.83 21.02 28.41
C ALA A 84 18.76 22.11 27.83
N TYR A 85 19.26 21.90 26.61
CA TYR A 85 20.07 22.89 25.89
C TYR A 85 19.33 24.22 25.65
N ASN A 86 18.04 24.17 25.34
CA ASN A 86 17.23 25.38 25.10
C ASN A 86 16.84 26.13 26.38
N ILE A 87 16.78 25.46 27.53
CA ILE A 87 16.47 26.10 28.83
C ILE A 87 17.72 26.73 29.44
N SER A 88 18.91 26.24 29.09
CA SER A 88 20.20 26.78 29.55
C SER A 88 20.68 28.03 28.80
N LEU A 89 19.85 28.63 27.95
CA LEU A 89 20.13 29.78 27.09
C LEU A 89 19.17 30.92 27.42
#